data_AF-A0A813V749-F1
#
_entry.id   AF-A0A813V749-F1
#
_cell.length_a   1.000
_cell.length_b   1.000
_cell.length_c   1.000
_cell.angle_alpha   90.00
_cell.angle_beta   90.00
_cell.angle_gamma   90.00
#
_symmetry.space_group_name_H-M   'P 1'
#
loop_
_entity.id
_entity.type
_entity.pdbx_description
1 polymer ?
#
loop_
_entity_poly.entity_id
_entity_poly.type
_entity_poly.pdbx_seq_one_letter_code
_entity_poly.pdbx_strand_id
1 'polypeptide(L)'
;MITVVISLAAIAVVSVVLFFTGGLYVIIDPLLKLAYTRHQEIRRKQRPKRIFLIRHGESQANVDTTLCSRLADSKVELTERGHQQAVEAGQKLHSIIGKESMYVYMSPYRRSKQTWENIRKAFSPLQIITEREDTRLREQEFGNIADLEKRPHELDEQKQIGEFFYRFSCGESGADVCDRVSLFLDTLFREMDNGHHDPTQNIVIVSHGLFMRLFLMRYFRWTVKDLENLKQFDNCEICQLTKIDGVYTLDGKTKPPTESS
;
A
#
# COMPACT_ATOMS: atom_id res chain seq x y z
N MET A 1 21.66 -63.06 -28.80
CA MET A 1 22.32 -62.89 -27.48
C MET A 1 22.85 -61.46 -27.26
N ILE A 2 23.61 -60.89 -28.21
CA ILE A 2 24.19 -59.53 -28.09
C ILE A 2 23.14 -58.43 -27.90
N THR A 3 22.00 -58.51 -28.59
CA THR A 3 20.91 -57.52 -28.52
C THR A 3 20.23 -57.45 -27.13
N VAL A 4 20.15 -58.58 -26.42
CA VAL A 4 19.50 -58.66 -25.09
C VAL A 4 20.40 -58.06 -24.00
N VAL A 5 21.72 -58.22 -24.14
CA VAL A 5 22.71 -57.68 -23.20
C VAL A 5 22.78 -56.15 -23.28
N ILE A 6 22.67 -55.58 -24.49
CA ILE A 6 22.65 -54.13 -24.71
C ILE A 6 21.41 -53.49 -24.06
N SER A 7 20.23 -54.13 -24.14
CA SER A 7 19.01 -53.64 -23.50
C SER A 7 19.08 -53.64 -21.96
N LEU A 8 19.66 -54.66 -21.34
CA LEU A 8 19.79 -54.73 -19.87
C LEU A 8 20.77 -53.67 -19.34
N ALA A 9 21.87 -53.42 -20.05
CA ALA A 9 22.82 -52.36 -19.70
C ALA A 9 22.18 -50.96 -19.81
N ALA A 10 21.39 -50.71 -20.85
CA ALA A 10 20.67 -49.45 -21.01
C ALA A 10 19.64 -49.21 -19.89
N ILE A 11 18.88 -50.25 -19.50
CA ILE A 11 17.92 -50.18 -18.39
C ILE A 11 18.65 -49.90 -17.07
N ALA A 12 19.77 -50.58 -16.78
CA ALA A 12 20.55 -50.34 -15.56
C ALA A 12 21.11 -48.90 -15.50
N VAL A 13 21.62 -48.37 -16.62
CA VAL A 13 22.09 -46.97 -16.68
C VAL A 13 20.94 -45.99 -16.48
N VAL A 14 19.78 -46.20 -17.11
CA VAL A 14 18.60 -45.35 -16.93
C VAL A 14 18.09 -45.42 -15.47
N SER A 15 18.04 -46.60 -14.86
CA SER A 15 17.65 -46.76 -13.45
C SER A 15 18.64 -46.11 -12.49
N VAL A 16 19.95 -46.21 -12.74
CA VAL A 16 20.99 -45.52 -11.95
C VAL A 16 20.85 -44.00 -12.11
N VAL A 17 20.68 -43.48 -13.33
CA VAL A 17 20.46 -42.05 -13.57
C VAL A 17 19.17 -41.56 -12.91
N LEU A 18 18.07 -42.32 -12.96
CA LEU A 18 16.81 -41.97 -12.28
C LEU A 18 16.95 -42.03 -10.74
N PHE A 19 17.72 -42.99 -10.21
CA PHE A 19 17.97 -43.10 -8.78
C PHE A 19 18.88 -41.98 -8.26
N PHE A 20 19.91 -41.59 -9.04
CA PHE A 20 20.77 -40.45 -8.72
C PHE A 20 20.07 -39.12 -8.92
N THR A 21 19.28 -38.92 -9.98
CA THR A 21 18.51 -37.68 -10.18
C THR A 21 17.37 -37.55 -9.16
N GLY A 22 16.67 -38.66 -8.85
CA GLY A 22 15.66 -38.71 -7.79
C GLY A 22 16.25 -38.51 -6.39
N GLY A 23 17.36 -39.17 -6.07
CA GLY A 23 18.08 -39.01 -4.79
C GLY A 23 18.67 -37.60 -4.62
N LEU A 24 19.19 -37.02 -5.69
CA LEU A 24 19.67 -35.63 -5.70
C LEU A 24 18.51 -34.65 -5.55
N TYR A 25 17.35 -34.90 -6.18
CA TYR A 25 16.14 -34.08 -6.02
C TYR A 25 15.60 -34.09 -4.59
N VAL A 26 15.62 -35.27 -3.93
CA VAL A 26 15.22 -35.44 -2.52
C VAL A 26 16.12 -34.63 -1.56
N ILE A 27 17.36 -34.35 -1.94
CA ILE A 27 18.30 -33.53 -1.14
C ILE A 27 18.25 -32.05 -1.54
N ILE A 28 18.19 -31.75 -2.84
CA ILE A 28 18.20 -30.39 -3.38
C ILE A 28 16.91 -29.64 -3.05
N ASP A 29 15.73 -30.26 -3.18
CA ASP A 29 14.46 -29.56 -2.97
C ASP A 29 14.30 -29.04 -1.52
N PRO A 30 14.58 -29.83 -0.45
CA PRO A 30 14.57 -29.32 0.91
C PRO A 30 15.62 -28.23 1.16
N LEU A 31 16.82 -28.35 0.58
CA LEU A 31 17.88 -27.34 0.70
C LEU A 31 17.50 -26.04 -0.02
N LEU A 32 16.91 -26.11 -1.21
CA LEU A 32 16.39 -24.96 -1.94
C LEU A 32 15.25 -24.30 -1.18
N LYS A 33 14.30 -25.09 -0.63
CA LYS A 33 13.24 -24.57 0.25
C LYS A 33 13.81 -23.89 1.48
N LEU A 34 14.81 -24.49 2.13
CA LEU A 34 15.46 -23.89 3.30
C LEU A 34 16.20 -22.60 2.96
N ALA A 35 16.96 -22.59 1.87
CA ALA A 35 17.68 -21.41 1.39
C ALA A 35 16.70 -20.30 0.99
N TYR A 36 15.62 -20.64 0.29
CA TYR A 36 14.55 -19.72 -0.08
C TYR A 36 13.87 -19.12 1.16
N THR A 37 13.47 -19.95 2.13
CA THR A 37 12.85 -19.47 3.38
C THR A 37 13.78 -18.56 4.17
N ARG A 38 15.05 -18.94 4.34
CA ARG A 38 16.05 -18.08 5.00
C ARG A 38 16.26 -16.77 4.28
N HIS A 39 16.35 -16.80 2.95
CA HIS A 39 16.50 -15.59 2.16
C HIS A 39 15.28 -14.66 2.32
N GLN A 40 14.07 -15.21 2.30
CA GLN A 40 12.84 -14.45 2.55
C GLN A 40 12.79 -13.86 3.97
N GLU A 41 13.20 -14.61 4.99
CA GLU A 41 13.29 -14.11 6.37
C GLU A 41 14.28 -12.96 6.50
N ILE A 42 15.45 -13.06 5.88
CA ILE A 42 16.47 -12.00 5.88
C ILE A 42 15.89 -10.73 5.22
N ARG A 43 15.26 -10.86 4.05
CA ARG A 43 14.62 -9.71 3.37
C ARG A 43 13.56 -9.05 4.24
N ARG A 44 12.66 -9.83 4.85
CA ARG A 44 11.63 -9.32 5.78
C ARG A 44 12.25 -8.60 6.98
N LYS A 45 13.35 -9.11 7.53
CA LYS A 45 14.10 -8.45 8.61
C LYS A 45 14.74 -7.14 8.16
N GLN A 46 15.14 -7.01 6.90
CA GLN A 46 15.74 -5.80 6.33
C GLN A 46 14.73 -4.74 5.87
N ARG A 47 13.43 -5.07 5.73
CA ARG A 47 12.39 -4.09 5.39
C ARG A 47 12.34 -2.92 6.40
N PRO A 48 11.79 -1.75 6.03
CA PRO A 48 11.61 -0.63 6.95
C PRO A 48 10.88 -1.01 8.25
N LYS A 49 11.22 -0.36 9.36
CA LYS A 49 10.62 -0.58 10.69
C LYS A 49 9.14 -0.17 10.71
N ARG A 50 8.78 0.91 10.01
CA ARG A 50 7.41 1.45 9.99
C ARG A 50 6.96 1.90 8.60
N ILE A 51 5.66 1.82 8.37
CA ILE A 51 4.97 2.45 7.25
C ILE A 51 3.93 3.40 7.84
N PHE A 52 3.94 4.66 7.42
CA PHE A 52 2.98 5.68 7.79
C PHE A 52 2.08 5.98 6.60
N LEU A 53 0.78 5.84 6.79
CA LEU A 53 -0.24 6.27 5.85
C LEU A 53 -0.83 7.59 6.38
N ILE A 54 -0.84 8.63 5.57
CA ILE A 54 -1.30 9.97 5.98
C ILE A 54 -2.35 10.47 5.00
N ARG A 55 -3.55 10.78 5.50
CA ARG A 55 -4.59 11.44 4.69
C ARG A 55 -4.19 12.90 4.48
N HIS A 56 -4.42 13.45 3.29
CA HIS A 56 -4.24 14.88 3.07
C HIS A 56 -5.04 15.74 4.09
N GLY A 57 -4.56 16.97 4.32
CA GLY A 57 -5.26 17.97 5.14
C GLY A 57 -6.62 18.37 4.56
N GLU A 58 -7.41 19.12 5.33
CA GLU A 58 -8.69 19.65 4.88
C GLU A 58 -8.52 20.40 3.55
N SER A 59 -9.27 19.98 2.55
CA SER A 59 -9.24 20.56 1.21
C SER A 59 -10.46 21.43 0.96
N GLN A 60 -10.36 22.32 -0.03
CA GLN A 60 -11.48 23.17 -0.43
C GLN A 60 -12.72 22.33 -0.80
N ALA A 61 -12.53 21.15 -1.39
CA ALA A 61 -13.61 20.22 -1.72
C ALA A 61 -14.21 19.48 -0.50
N ASN A 62 -13.51 19.43 0.63
CA ASN A 62 -14.09 18.93 1.89
C ASN A 62 -15.05 19.95 2.51
N VAL A 63 -14.82 21.25 2.29
CA VAL A 63 -15.67 22.33 2.76
C VAL A 63 -16.83 22.59 1.79
N ASP A 64 -16.53 22.62 0.49
CA ASP A 64 -17.47 22.87 -0.59
C ASP A 64 -17.39 21.75 -1.64
N THR A 65 -18.29 20.78 -1.51
CA THR A 65 -18.37 19.63 -2.42
C THR A 65 -18.76 20.03 -3.85
N THR A 66 -19.33 21.23 -4.06
CA THR A 66 -19.67 21.73 -5.40
C THR A 66 -18.42 22.12 -6.19
N LEU A 67 -17.28 22.38 -5.54
CA LEU A 67 -16.02 22.75 -6.20
C LEU A 67 -15.60 21.74 -7.28
N CYS A 68 -15.87 20.45 -7.05
CA CYS A 68 -15.52 19.39 -7.98
C CYS A 68 -16.23 19.47 -9.35
N SER A 69 -17.22 20.35 -9.56
CA SER A 69 -17.81 20.59 -10.89
C SER A 69 -17.08 21.65 -11.71
N ARG A 70 -16.36 22.55 -11.05
CA ARG A 70 -15.69 23.70 -11.67
C ARG A 70 -14.17 23.58 -11.67
N LEU A 71 -13.63 22.72 -10.81
CA LEU A 71 -12.20 22.45 -10.70
C LEU A 71 -11.96 20.94 -10.74
N ALA A 72 -11.00 20.53 -11.56
CA ALA A 72 -10.55 19.13 -11.59
C ALA A 72 -10.07 18.71 -10.20
N ASP A 73 -10.50 17.52 -9.73
CA ASP A 73 -10.19 17.06 -8.36
C ASP A 73 -8.68 17.05 -8.07
N SER A 74 -7.87 16.69 -9.06
CA SER A 74 -6.40 16.69 -8.97
C SER A 74 -5.79 18.06 -8.65
N LYS A 75 -6.51 19.15 -8.95
CA LYS A 75 -6.08 20.54 -8.73
C LYS A 75 -6.63 21.15 -7.45
N VAL A 76 -7.54 20.47 -6.74
CA VAL A 76 -8.11 20.98 -5.48
C VAL A 76 -7.01 21.17 -4.45
N GLU A 77 -6.98 22.35 -3.85
CA GLU A 77 -5.98 22.77 -2.88
C GLU A 77 -6.45 22.54 -1.43
N LEU A 78 -5.50 22.61 -0.50
CA LEU A 78 -5.79 22.68 0.93
C LEU A 78 -6.47 24.00 1.29
N THR A 79 -7.25 23.97 2.36
CA THR A 79 -7.68 25.19 3.06
C THR A 79 -6.54 25.69 3.95
N GLU A 80 -6.66 26.90 4.49
CA GLU A 80 -5.72 27.41 5.50
C GLU A 80 -5.66 26.47 6.73
N ARG A 81 -6.82 25.95 7.14
CA ARG A 81 -6.91 24.93 8.19
C ARG A 81 -6.20 23.63 7.78
N GLY A 82 -6.33 23.19 6.54
CA GLY A 82 -5.62 22.02 6.01
C GLY A 82 -4.10 22.19 6.05
N HIS A 83 -3.59 23.39 5.79
CA HIS A 83 -2.17 23.71 5.94
C HIS A 83 -1.71 23.63 7.41
N GLN A 84 -2.49 24.17 8.34
CA GLN A 84 -2.21 24.09 9.78
C GLN A 84 -2.20 22.64 10.29
N GLN A 85 -3.21 21.85 9.91
CA GLN A 85 -3.28 20.42 10.20
C GLN A 85 -2.03 19.66 9.71
N ALA A 86 -1.53 20.00 8.52
CA ALA A 86 -0.34 19.35 7.95
C ALA A 86 0.94 19.70 8.71
N VAL A 87 1.05 20.94 9.23
CA VAL A 87 2.17 21.34 10.10
C VAL A 87 2.14 20.56 11.41
N GLU A 88 0.98 20.46 12.06
CA GLU A 88 0.79 19.70 13.30
C GLU A 88 1.08 18.20 13.09
N ALA A 89 0.61 17.63 11.98
CA ALA A 89 0.93 16.26 11.61
C ALA A 89 2.43 16.05 11.38
N GLY A 90 3.12 17.04 10.80
CA GLY A 90 4.58 17.02 10.68
C GLY A 90 5.29 16.94 12.03
N GLN A 91 4.85 17.74 13.00
CA GLN A 91 5.39 17.72 14.37
C GLN A 91 5.14 16.37 15.06
N LYS A 92 3.92 15.83 14.94
CA LYS A 92 3.56 14.51 15.48
C LYS A 92 4.35 13.39 14.81
N LEU A 93 4.53 13.43 13.50
CA LEU A 93 5.33 12.45 12.78
C LEU A 93 6.80 12.53 13.21
N HIS A 94 7.32 13.74 13.41
CA HIS A 94 8.70 13.97 13.85
C HIS A 94 8.95 13.41 15.25
N SER A 95 7.99 13.53 16.18
CA SER A 95 8.15 12.95 17.53
C SER A 95 8.23 11.41 17.51
N ILE A 96 7.66 10.76 16.49
CA ILE A 96 7.71 9.30 16.32
C ILE A 96 8.98 8.85 15.58
N ILE A 97 9.33 9.53 14.48
CA ILE A 97 10.48 9.18 13.62
C ILE A 97 11.81 9.63 14.24
N GLY A 98 11.82 10.77 14.95
CA GLY A 98 13.02 11.37 15.51
C GLY A 98 14.06 11.66 14.43
N LYS A 99 15.25 11.05 14.56
CA LYS A 99 16.39 11.21 13.63
C LYS A 99 16.46 10.13 12.56
N GLU A 100 15.53 9.19 12.55
CA GLU A 100 15.53 8.10 11.59
C GLU A 100 15.25 8.62 10.17
N SER A 101 15.73 7.87 9.17
CA SER A 101 15.53 8.19 7.75
C SER A 101 14.21 7.63 7.21
N MET A 102 13.73 8.21 6.11
CA MET A 102 12.47 7.83 5.48
C MET A 102 12.52 7.86 3.94
N TYR A 103 11.69 7.01 3.34
CA TYR A 103 11.24 7.12 1.96
C TYR A 103 9.83 7.68 1.91
N VAL A 104 9.54 8.52 0.92
CA VAL A 104 8.26 9.22 0.82
C VAL A 104 7.63 8.97 -0.54
N TYR A 105 6.38 8.54 -0.51
CA TYR A 105 5.50 8.46 -1.67
C TYR A 105 4.31 9.38 -1.47
N MET A 106 3.87 10.06 -2.51
CA MET A 106 2.68 10.91 -2.43
C MET A 106 1.83 10.82 -3.68
N SER A 107 0.53 11.00 -3.49
CA SER A 107 -0.39 11.23 -4.59
C SER A 107 -0.02 12.49 -5.38
N PRO A 108 -0.19 12.49 -6.72
CA PRO A 108 0.06 13.65 -7.56
C PRO A 108 -1.01 14.75 -7.41
N TYR A 109 -2.05 14.55 -6.58
CA TYR A 109 -3.06 15.58 -6.34
C TYR A 109 -2.51 16.73 -5.50
N ARG A 110 -2.94 17.96 -5.83
CA ARG A 110 -2.39 19.18 -5.24
C ARG A 110 -2.49 19.22 -3.72
N ARG A 111 -3.65 18.85 -3.16
CA ARG A 111 -3.85 18.70 -1.71
C ARG A 111 -2.87 17.73 -1.02
N SER A 112 -2.52 16.61 -1.66
CA SER A 112 -1.56 15.65 -1.12
C SER A 112 -0.13 16.21 -1.13
N LYS A 113 0.26 16.88 -2.23
CA LYS A 113 1.56 17.56 -2.34
C LYS A 113 1.70 18.66 -1.29
N GLN A 114 0.70 19.54 -1.18
CA GLN A 114 0.68 20.62 -0.19
C GLN A 114 0.71 20.09 1.25
N THR A 115 0.07 18.95 1.51
CA THR A 115 0.13 18.30 2.82
C THR A 115 1.58 17.88 3.12
N TRP A 116 2.22 17.19 2.18
CA TRP A 116 3.60 16.77 2.36
C TRP A 116 4.59 17.96 2.43
N GLU A 117 4.40 19.01 1.63
CA GLU A 117 5.19 20.24 1.65
C GLU A 117 5.19 20.90 3.04
N ASN A 118 4.12 20.76 3.82
CA ASN A 118 4.05 21.24 5.19
C ASN A 118 4.62 20.25 6.21
N ILE A 119 4.33 18.95 6.06
CA ILE A 119 4.89 17.89 6.91
C ILE A 119 6.42 17.87 6.85
N ARG A 120 7.02 17.96 5.65
CA ARG A 120 8.48 17.88 5.44
C ARG A 120 9.26 18.97 6.18
N LYS A 121 8.63 20.10 6.52
CA LYS A 121 9.28 21.21 7.24
C LYS A 121 9.71 20.81 8.65
N ALA A 122 9.11 19.76 9.23
CA ALA A 122 9.49 19.23 10.53
C ALA A 122 10.75 18.33 10.49
N PHE A 123 11.30 18.04 9.30
CA PHE A 123 12.41 17.10 9.12
C PHE A 123 13.62 17.76 8.48
N SER A 124 14.80 17.23 8.79
CA SER A 124 16.01 17.57 8.04
C SER A 124 15.94 16.97 6.64
N PRO A 125 16.33 17.70 5.57
CA PRO A 125 16.40 17.15 4.22
C PRO A 125 17.23 15.87 4.11
N LEU A 126 18.24 15.70 4.98
CA LEU A 126 19.09 14.50 5.01
C LEU A 126 18.35 13.24 5.50
N GLN A 127 17.21 13.39 6.19
CA GLN A 127 16.39 12.25 6.62
C GLN A 127 15.52 11.72 5.48
N ILE A 128 15.21 12.55 4.49
CA ILE A 128 14.35 12.21 3.36
C ILE A 128 15.24 11.63 2.25
N ILE A 129 15.38 10.31 2.22
CA ILE A 129 16.25 9.64 1.24
C ILE A 129 15.70 9.79 -0.17
N THR A 130 14.38 9.80 -0.30
CA THR A 130 13.69 9.93 -1.57
C THR A 130 12.28 10.42 -1.34
N GLU A 131 11.81 11.22 -2.29
CA GLU A 131 10.48 11.80 -2.36
C GLU A 131 9.95 11.58 -3.78
N ARG A 132 8.85 10.82 -3.94
CA ARG A 132 8.30 10.46 -5.26
C ARG A 132 6.80 10.62 -5.31
N GLU A 133 6.33 11.07 -6.46
CA GLU A 133 4.92 11.00 -6.80
C GLU A 133 4.58 9.65 -7.42
N ASP A 134 3.40 9.12 -7.09
CA ASP A 134 2.90 7.88 -7.67
C ASP A 134 1.41 8.01 -8.00
N THR A 135 1.07 7.86 -9.27
CA THR A 135 -0.29 8.04 -9.79
C THR A 135 -1.29 7.00 -9.26
N ARG A 136 -0.81 5.88 -8.70
CA ARG A 136 -1.66 4.85 -8.09
C ARG A 136 -2.17 5.27 -6.71
N LEU A 137 -1.59 6.30 -6.10
CA LEU A 137 -1.96 6.81 -4.77
C LEU A 137 -3.14 7.80 -4.80
N ARG A 138 -3.75 8.04 -5.96
CA ARG A 138 -4.86 9.01 -6.13
C ARG A 138 -6.14 8.56 -5.38
N GLU A 139 -7.06 9.49 -5.15
CA GLU A 139 -8.39 9.14 -4.62
C GLU A 139 -9.23 8.43 -5.68
N GLN A 140 -10.32 7.77 -5.27
CA GLN A 140 -11.34 7.26 -6.20
C GLN A 140 -11.79 8.36 -7.18
N GLU A 141 -11.75 8.05 -8.47
CA GLU A 141 -12.29 8.95 -9.47
C GLU A 141 -13.82 8.83 -9.52
N PHE A 142 -14.54 9.91 -9.26
CA PHE A 142 -16.01 9.95 -9.39
C PHE A 142 -16.48 10.24 -10.83
N GLY A 143 -15.56 10.24 -11.79
CA GLY A 143 -15.82 10.55 -13.19
C GLY A 143 -15.86 12.05 -13.54
N ASN A 144 -15.96 12.33 -14.84
CA ASN A 144 -16.03 13.70 -15.38
C ASN A 144 -17.46 14.24 -15.24
N ILE A 145 -17.84 14.70 -14.06
CA ILE A 145 -19.21 15.16 -13.83
C ILE A 145 -19.35 16.63 -14.21
N ALA A 146 -19.83 16.87 -15.43
CA ALA A 146 -20.39 18.16 -15.86
C ALA A 146 -21.81 18.42 -15.31
N ASP A 147 -22.40 17.44 -14.61
CA ASP A 147 -23.81 17.45 -14.19
C ASP A 147 -23.95 17.24 -12.67
N LEU A 148 -23.90 18.35 -11.92
CA LEU A 148 -24.02 18.38 -10.46
C LEU A 148 -25.29 17.72 -9.93
N GLU A 149 -26.35 17.62 -10.74
CA GLU A 149 -27.64 17.06 -10.33
C GLU A 149 -27.61 15.53 -10.20
N LYS A 150 -26.68 14.86 -10.88
CA LYS A 150 -26.55 13.38 -10.84
C LYS A 150 -25.80 12.86 -9.62
N ARG A 151 -24.90 13.66 -9.05
CA ARG A 151 -24.03 13.21 -7.95
C ARG A 151 -24.81 12.77 -6.70
N PRO A 152 -25.86 13.48 -6.23
CA PRO A 152 -26.66 13.00 -5.11
C PRO A 152 -27.32 11.64 -5.38
N HIS A 153 -27.82 11.43 -6.60
CA HIS A 153 -28.44 10.16 -7.00
C HIS A 153 -27.42 9.01 -6.97
N GLU A 154 -26.23 9.21 -7.55
CA GLU A 154 -25.18 8.18 -7.54
C GLU A 154 -24.67 7.86 -6.13
N LEU A 155 -24.63 8.85 -5.24
CA LEU A 155 -24.27 8.62 -3.83
C LEU A 155 -25.35 7.83 -3.08
N ASP A 156 -26.63 8.03 -3.40
CA ASP A 156 -27.72 7.26 -2.82
C ASP A 156 -27.77 5.83 -3.38
N GLU A 157 -27.53 5.64 -4.68
CA GLU A 157 -27.36 4.31 -5.28
C GLU A 157 -26.15 3.57 -4.69
N GLN A 158 -25.03 4.27 -4.47
CA GLN A 158 -23.86 3.71 -3.81
C GLN A 158 -24.19 3.20 -2.41
N LYS A 159 -24.99 3.92 -1.62
CA LYS A 159 -25.40 3.45 -0.28
C LYS A 159 -26.22 2.17 -0.34
N GLN A 160 -27.00 1.97 -1.41
CA GLN A 160 -27.82 0.77 -1.59
C GLN A 160 -27.00 -0.43 -2.09
N ILE A 161 -26.03 -0.20 -2.97
CA ILE A 161 -25.21 -1.25 -3.60
C ILE A 161 -23.99 -1.61 -2.76
N GLY A 162 -23.46 -0.66 -2.00
CA GLY A 162 -22.24 -0.78 -1.20
C GLY A 162 -21.06 0.00 -1.81
N GLU A 163 -20.25 0.61 -0.93
CA GLU A 163 -19.14 1.50 -1.30
C GLU A 163 -18.11 0.81 -2.20
N PHE A 164 -17.86 -0.48 -1.97
CA PHE A 164 -16.78 -1.21 -2.64
C PHE A 164 -17.09 -1.57 -4.10
N PHE A 165 -18.30 -2.04 -4.40
CA PHE A 165 -18.67 -2.57 -5.72
C PHE A 165 -19.37 -1.56 -6.62
N TYR A 166 -19.90 -0.47 -6.05
CA TYR A 166 -20.53 0.57 -6.85
C TYR A 166 -19.50 1.28 -7.74
N ARG A 167 -19.78 1.38 -9.04
CA ARG A 167 -18.96 2.10 -10.01
C ARG A 167 -19.69 3.36 -10.44
N PHE A 168 -19.07 4.51 -10.20
CA PHE A 168 -19.59 5.80 -10.68
C PHE A 168 -19.57 5.89 -12.20
N SER A 169 -20.50 6.65 -12.76
CA SER A 169 -20.56 6.91 -14.20
C SER A 169 -19.27 7.58 -14.66
N CYS A 170 -18.54 6.95 -15.59
CA CYS A 170 -17.21 7.41 -16.05
C CYS A 170 -16.15 7.51 -14.94
N GLY A 171 -16.36 6.86 -13.79
CA GLY A 171 -15.43 6.84 -12.65
C GLY A 171 -14.93 5.44 -12.30
N GLU A 172 -14.36 5.32 -11.10
CA GLU A 172 -13.85 4.09 -10.50
C GLU A 172 -14.89 3.50 -9.53
N SER A 173 -14.85 2.19 -9.34
CA SER A 173 -15.37 1.50 -8.16
C SER A 173 -14.28 1.33 -7.10
N GLY A 174 -14.66 1.00 -5.86
CA GLY A 174 -13.68 0.61 -4.84
C GLY A 174 -12.83 -0.61 -5.25
N ALA A 175 -13.39 -1.52 -6.05
CA ALA A 175 -12.65 -2.64 -6.64
C ALA A 175 -11.56 -2.17 -7.63
N ASP A 176 -11.86 -1.21 -8.50
CA ASP A 176 -10.87 -0.65 -9.45
C ASP A 176 -9.71 0.03 -8.69
N VAL A 177 -10.05 0.75 -7.60
CA VAL A 177 -9.04 1.33 -6.69
C VAL A 177 -8.20 0.25 -6.01
N CYS A 178 -8.82 -0.86 -5.59
CA CYS A 178 -8.12 -1.99 -4.95
C CYS A 178 -7.09 -2.64 -5.87
N ASP A 179 -7.37 -2.72 -7.17
CA ASP A 179 -6.45 -3.27 -8.17
C ASP A 179 -5.19 -2.41 -8.28
N ARG A 180 -5.34 -1.07 -8.40
CA ARG A 180 -4.16 -0.18 -8.43
C ARG A 180 -3.41 -0.12 -7.10
N VAL A 181 -4.10 -0.25 -5.96
CA VAL A 181 -3.46 -0.43 -4.64
C VAL A 181 -2.61 -1.70 -4.62
N SER A 182 -3.11 -2.80 -5.19
CA SER A 182 -2.35 -4.05 -5.31
C SER A 182 -1.07 -3.87 -6.12
N LEU A 183 -1.17 -3.19 -7.27
CA LEU A 183 0.00 -2.87 -8.09
C LEU A 183 1.02 -1.99 -7.35
N PHE A 184 0.55 -1.02 -6.55
CA PHE A 184 1.42 -0.20 -5.72
C PHE A 184 2.14 -1.04 -4.67
N LEU A 185 1.42 -1.90 -3.94
CA LEU A 185 1.97 -2.81 -2.95
C LEU A 185 3.04 -3.73 -3.55
N ASP A 186 2.81 -4.29 -4.73
CA ASP A 186 3.80 -5.15 -5.41
C ASP A 186 5.09 -4.40 -5.74
N THR A 187 4.99 -3.14 -6.19
CA THR A 187 6.17 -2.28 -6.37
C THR A 187 6.85 -1.98 -5.04
N LEU A 188 6.08 -1.60 -4.01
CA LEU A 188 6.61 -1.28 -2.69
C LEU A 188 7.37 -2.46 -2.09
N PHE A 189 6.79 -3.67 -2.11
CA PHE A 189 7.45 -4.87 -1.61
C PHE A 189 8.74 -5.18 -2.37
N ARG A 190 8.73 -5.06 -3.69
CA ARG A 190 9.93 -5.27 -4.50
C ARG A 190 11.03 -4.25 -4.19
N GLU A 191 10.68 -2.98 -3.99
CA GLU A 191 11.66 -1.96 -3.60
C GLU A 191 12.22 -2.27 -2.20
N MET A 192 11.36 -2.58 -1.22
CA MET A 192 11.74 -2.99 0.14
C MET A 192 12.67 -4.20 0.14
N ASP A 193 12.41 -5.16 -0.72
CA ASP A 193 13.11 -6.43 -0.77
C ASP A 193 14.42 -6.35 -1.58
N ASN A 194 14.59 -5.38 -2.48
CA ASN A 194 15.77 -5.22 -3.33
C ASN A 194 16.85 -4.32 -2.71
N GLY A 195 16.73 -3.96 -1.43
CA GLY A 195 17.74 -3.17 -0.72
C GLY A 195 17.76 -1.68 -1.09
N HIS A 196 16.82 -1.19 -1.89
CA HIS A 196 16.70 0.26 -2.14
C HIS A 196 16.46 1.02 -0.84
N HIS A 197 15.86 0.36 0.16
CA HIS A 197 15.56 0.93 1.46
C HIS A 197 16.56 0.57 2.56
N ASP A 198 17.73 0.01 2.25
CA ASP A 198 18.79 -0.21 3.26
C ASP A 198 19.67 1.05 3.27
N PRO A 199 19.55 1.99 4.25
CA PRO A 199 19.30 1.79 5.68
C PRO A 199 18.03 2.46 6.24
N THR A 200 17.02 2.73 5.42
CA THR A 200 15.79 3.41 5.86
C THR A 200 14.89 2.62 6.77
N GLN A 201 14.44 3.32 7.79
CA GLN A 201 13.63 2.74 8.85
C GLN A 201 12.15 3.05 8.66
N ASN A 202 11.79 4.03 7.83
CA ASN A 202 10.41 4.49 7.69
C ASN A 202 10.01 4.65 6.22
N ILE A 203 8.77 4.32 5.91
CA ILE A 203 8.08 4.72 4.67
C ILE A 203 6.94 5.65 5.05
N VAL A 204 6.78 6.76 4.34
CA VAL A 204 5.68 7.70 4.50
C VAL A 204 4.90 7.76 3.19
N ILE A 205 3.59 7.55 3.25
CA ILE A 205 2.69 7.58 2.09
C ILE A 205 1.62 8.63 2.36
N VAL A 206 1.63 9.73 1.59
CA VAL A 206 0.62 10.80 1.67
C VAL A 206 -0.41 10.62 0.58
N SER A 207 -1.65 10.32 0.96
CA SER A 207 -2.72 9.92 0.03
C SER A 207 -4.10 10.38 0.54
N HIS A 208 -5.14 9.57 0.34
CA HIS A 208 -6.55 9.91 0.54
C HIS A 208 -7.30 8.83 1.33
N GLY A 209 -8.55 9.13 1.67
CA GLY A 209 -9.31 8.34 2.63
C GLY A 209 -9.58 6.91 2.15
N LEU A 210 -10.14 6.76 0.95
CA LEU A 210 -10.47 5.43 0.43
C LEU A 210 -9.21 4.64 0.09
N PHE A 211 -8.20 5.28 -0.51
CA PHE A 211 -6.92 4.64 -0.79
C PHE A 211 -6.31 4.01 0.47
N MET A 212 -6.27 4.75 1.59
CA MET A 212 -5.69 4.23 2.84
C MET A 212 -6.48 3.03 3.39
N ARG A 213 -7.82 3.10 3.36
CA ARG A 213 -8.69 1.99 3.80
C ARG A 213 -8.46 0.74 2.93
N LEU A 214 -8.35 0.91 1.61
CA LEU A 214 -8.08 -0.18 0.67
C LEU A 214 -6.65 -0.71 0.77
N PHE A 215 -5.66 0.14 1.09
CA PHE A 215 -4.31 -0.28 1.41
C PHE A 215 -4.31 -1.25 2.59
N LEU A 216 -4.99 -0.89 3.68
CA LEU A 216 -5.09 -1.75 4.87
C LEU A 216 -5.84 -3.05 4.56
N MET A 217 -7.00 -2.95 3.90
CA MET A 217 -7.78 -4.12 3.50
C MET A 217 -6.94 -5.07 2.66
N ARG A 218 -6.22 -4.55 1.65
CA ARG A 218 -5.41 -5.36 0.76
C ARG A 218 -4.18 -5.96 1.45
N TYR A 219 -3.49 -5.17 2.27
CA TYR A 219 -2.30 -5.59 3.01
C TYR A 219 -2.63 -6.71 4.01
N PHE A 220 -3.67 -6.50 4.82
CA PHE A 220 -4.07 -7.44 5.87
C PHE A 220 -5.03 -8.54 5.39
N ARG A 221 -5.46 -8.49 4.12
CA ARG A 221 -6.45 -9.42 3.55
C ARG A 221 -7.77 -9.38 4.32
N TRP A 222 -8.18 -8.19 4.76
CA TRP A 222 -9.50 -8.00 5.36
C TRP A 222 -10.58 -8.18 4.31
N THR A 223 -11.78 -8.51 4.76
CA THR A 223 -12.94 -8.67 3.89
C THR A 223 -13.50 -7.30 3.48
N VAL A 224 -14.34 -7.29 2.43
CA VAL A 224 -15.08 -6.07 2.04
C VAL A 224 -15.95 -5.57 3.20
N LYS A 225 -16.54 -6.47 3.98
CA LYS A 225 -17.33 -6.11 5.16
C LYS A 225 -16.48 -5.41 6.23
N ASP A 226 -15.24 -5.84 6.43
CA ASP A 226 -14.33 -5.18 7.36
C ASP A 226 -13.96 -3.77 6.89
N LEU A 227 -13.80 -3.57 5.57
CA LEU A 227 -13.59 -2.25 4.97
C LEU A 227 -14.79 -1.33 5.24
N GLU A 228 -16.00 -1.81 5.03
CA GLU A 228 -17.24 -1.04 5.23
C GLU A 228 -17.42 -0.59 6.68
N ASN A 229 -16.96 -1.40 7.65
CA ASN A 229 -16.98 -1.05 9.08
C ASN A 229 -15.78 -0.21 9.52
N LEU A 230 -14.76 -0.04 8.66
CA LEU A 230 -13.57 0.73 9.00
C LEU A 230 -13.89 2.23 8.95
N LYS A 231 -13.73 2.91 10.10
CA LYS A 231 -13.87 4.36 10.22
C LYS A 231 -13.06 5.07 9.12
N GLN A 232 -13.65 6.12 8.55
CA GLN A 232 -12.94 7.01 7.64
C GLN A 232 -11.84 7.78 8.40
N PHE A 233 -10.64 7.86 7.81
CA PHE A 233 -9.53 8.62 8.36
C PHE A 233 -9.83 10.12 8.37
N ASP A 234 -9.56 10.81 9.47
CA ASP A 234 -9.67 12.26 9.57
C ASP A 234 -8.57 12.96 8.72
N ASN A 235 -8.75 14.24 8.42
CA ASN A 235 -7.75 15.00 7.67
C ASN A 235 -6.42 15.07 8.44
N CYS A 236 -5.30 14.82 7.75
CA CYS A 236 -3.97 14.68 8.36
C CYS A 236 -3.85 13.57 9.43
N GLU A 237 -4.79 12.63 9.49
CA GLU A 237 -4.65 11.47 10.37
C GLU A 237 -3.47 10.60 9.92
N ILE A 238 -2.64 10.19 10.90
CA ILE A 238 -1.47 9.34 10.69
C ILE A 238 -1.80 7.93 11.16
N CYS A 239 -1.92 7.00 10.21
CA CYS A 239 -2.05 5.58 10.47
C CYS A 239 -0.66 4.92 10.42
N GLN A 240 -0.20 4.38 11.55
CA GLN A 240 1.12 3.76 11.66
C GLN A 240 1.04 2.24 11.62
N LEU A 241 1.77 1.63 10.70
CA LEU A 241 2.04 0.20 10.68
C LEU A 241 3.46 -0.06 11.20
N THR A 242 3.58 -0.93 12.20
CA THR A 242 4.88 -1.26 12.83
C THR A 242 5.26 -2.70 12.51
N LYS A 243 6.51 -2.92 12.10
CA LYS A 243 7.03 -4.26 11.81
C LYS A 243 7.36 -5.01 13.09
N ILE A 244 6.72 -6.16 13.29
CA ILE A 244 6.97 -7.12 14.38
C ILE A 244 7.24 -8.47 13.71
N ASP A 245 8.41 -9.07 13.98
CA ASP A 245 8.84 -10.36 13.42
C ASP A 245 8.71 -10.47 11.88
N GLY A 246 8.96 -9.35 11.19
CA GLY A 246 8.93 -9.30 9.73
C GLY A 246 7.54 -9.07 9.12
N VAL A 247 6.51 -8.89 9.93
CA VAL A 247 5.12 -8.60 9.52
C VAL A 247 4.72 -7.22 10.05
N TYR A 248 4.05 -6.41 9.24
CA TYR A 248 3.52 -5.13 9.75
C TYR A 248 2.18 -5.35 10.47
N THR A 249 1.99 -4.64 11.57
CA THR A 249 0.77 -4.65 12.39
C THR A 249 0.24 -3.23 12.57
N LEU A 250 -1.08 -3.07 12.59
CA LEU A 250 -1.76 -1.84 13.00
C LEU A 250 -2.05 -1.93 14.50
N ASP A 251 -1.43 -1.08 15.31
CA ASP A 251 -1.55 -1.11 16.78
C ASP A 251 -1.32 -2.49 17.41
N GLY A 252 -0.33 -3.23 16.88
CA GLY A 252 0.01 -4.59 17.32
C GLY A 252 -0.96 -5.68 16.84
N LYS A 253 -1.98 -5.31 16.05
CA LYS A 253 -3.00 -6.22 15.51
C LYS A 253 -2.88 -6.34 14.00
N THR A 254 -3.30 -7.50 13.47
CA THR A 254 -3.47 -7.74 12.02
C THR A 254 -4.94 -7.83 11.63
N LYS A 255 -5.85 -7.84 12.61
CA LYS A 255 -7.29 -7.79 12.44
C LYS A 255 -7.76 -6.34 12.41
N PRO A 256 -8.92 -6.06 11.77
CA PRO A 256 -9.47 -4.71 11.78
C PRO A 256 -9.77 -4.25 13.22
N PRO A 257 -9.70 -2.94 13.50
CA PRO A 257 -10.19 -2.40 14.77
C PRO A 257 -11.69 -2.71 14.88
N THR A 258 -12.09 -3.39 15.94
CA THR A 258 -13.50 -3.50 16.30
C THR A 258 -13.95 -2.17 16.90
N GLU A 259 -15.20 -1.73 16.66
CA GLU A 259 -15.78 -0.44 17.15
C GLU A 259 -15.72 -0.21 18.68
N SER A 260 -15.08 -1.10 19.45
CA SER A 260 -15.02 -1.10 20.91
C SER A 260 -13.58 -1.05 21.47
N SER A 261 -12.64 -0.37 20.82
CA SER A 261 -11.30 -0.12 21.39
C SER A 261 -10.86 1.32 21.24
#